data_AF-A0A1F8TP13-F1
#
_entry.id   AF-A0A1F8TP13-F1
#
_cell.length_a   1.000
_cell.length_b   1.000
_cell.length_c   1.000
_cell.angle_alpha   90.00
_cell.angle_beta   90.00
_cell.angle_gamma   90.00
#
_symmetry.space_group_name_H-M   'P 1'
#
loop_
_entity.id
_entity.type
_entity.pdbx_description
1 polymer ?
#
loop_
_entity_poly.entity_id
_entity_poly.type
_entity_poly.pdbx_seq_one_letter_code
_entity_poly.pdbx_strand_id
1 'polypeptide(L)' 'MVSQMTKEELRQIIESSVENKLLELFGDPDEGLALREDVRKRLLKSKAAVDRGERGRSLDDVARRLGL' A
#
# COMPACT_ATOMS: atom_id res chain seq x y z
N MET A 1 -2.43 -23.73 -18.76
CA MET A 1 -1.80 -22.90 -19.83
C MET A 1 -2.51 -21.56 -19.90
N VAL A 2 -1.91 -20.52 -20.50
CA VAL A 2 -2.60 -19.24 -20.77
C VAL A 2 -3.95 -19.47 -21.48
N SER A 3 -4.05 -20.52 -22.30
CA SER A 3 -5.27 -20.96 -22.95
C SER A 3 -6.42 -21.40 -22.03
N GLN A 4 -6.17 -21.60 -20.74
CA GLN A 4 -7.18 -21.98 -19.73
C GLN A 4 -7.58 -20.81 -18.83
N MET A 5 -7.00 -19.62 -19.05
CA MET A 5 -7.33 -18.44 -18.26
C MET A 5 -8.68 -17.86 -18.67
N THR A 6 -9.39 -17.34 -17.69
CA THR A 6 -10.52 -16.46 -17.91
C THR A 6 -10.07 -15.12 -18.48
N LYS A 7 -11.01 -14.39 -19.09
CA LYS A 7 -10.74 -13.02 -19.59
C LYS A 7 -10.27 -12.08 -18.48
N GLU A 8 -10.80 -12.26 -17.27
CA GLU A 8 -10.46 -11.42 -16.12
C GLU A 8 -9.01 -11.67 -15.67
N GLU A 9 -8.62 -12.93 -15.54
CA GLU A 9 -7.23 -13.26 -15.20
C GLU A 9 -6.26 -12.75 -16.26
N LEU A 10 -6.61 -12.85 -17.55
CA LEU A 10 -5.77 -12.31 -18.62
C LEU A 10 -5.64 -10.78 -18.53
N ARG A 11 -6.75 -10.07 -18.23
CA ARG A 11 -6.73 -8.62 -18.03
C ARG A 11 -5.84 -8.25 -16.86
N GLN A 12 -5.97 -8.92 -15.71
CA GLN A 12 -5.15 -8.66 -14.53
C GLN A 12 -3.65 -8.84 -14.82
N ILE A 13 -3.26 -9.90 -15.53
CA ILE A 13 -1.85 -10.08 -15.93
C ILE A 13 -1.35 -8.92 -16.79
N ILE A 14 -2.16 -8.45 -17.76
CA ILE A 14 -1.80 -7.33 -18.62
C ILE A 14 -1.66 -6.05 -17.80
N GLU A 15 -2.63 -5.75 -16.93
CA GLU A 15 -2.62 -4.57 -16.05
C GLU A 15 -1.36 -4.54 -15.19
N SER A 16 -1.05 -5.63 -14.49
CA SER A 16 0.17 -5.72 -13.67
C SER A 16 1.44 -5.64 -14.50
N SER A 17 1.47 -6.22 -15.70
CA SER A 17 2.64 -6.16 -16.59
C SER A 17 2.91 -4.74 -17.10
N VAL A 18 1.85 -3.99 -17.41
CA VAL A 18 1.94 -2.59 -17.80
C VAL A 18 2.41 -1.74 -16.62
N GLU A 19 1.81 -1.91 -15.44
CA GLU A 19 2.21 -1.20 -14.23
C GLU A 19 3.69 -1.42 -13.89
N ASN A 20 4.15 -2.68 -13.93
CA ASN A 20 5.56 -3.02 -13.73
C ASN A 20 6.47 -2.31 -14.75
N LYS A 21 6.09 -2.29 -16.04
CA LYS A 21 6.88 -1.62 -17.07
C LYS A 21 6.92 -0.10 -16.88
N LEU A 22 5.81 0.50 -16.43
CA LEU A 22 5.76 1.92 -16.11
C LEU A 22 6.68 2.25 -14.93
N LEU A 23 6.65 1.47 -13.86
CA LEU A 23 7.56 1.63 -12.72
C LEU A 23 9.03 1.45 -13.13
N GLU A 24 9.35 0.47 -13.99
CA GLU A 24 10.70 0.28 -14.51
C GLU A 24 11.20 1.48 -15.33
N LEU A 25 10.32 2.12 -16.11
CA LEU A 25 10.70 3.22 -17.01
C LEU A 25 10.73 4.58 -16.30
N PHE A 26 9.81 4.82 -15.39
CA PHE A 26 9.59 6.13 -14.76
C PHE A 26 10.05 6.19 -13.30
N GLY A 27 10.37 5.05 -12.69
CA GLY A 27 10.76 4.97 -11.28
C GLY A 27 9.57 5.08 -10.33
N ASP A 28 9.87 5.22 -9.04
CA ASP A 28 8.87 5.48 -8.02
C ASP A 28 8.39 6.94 -8.16
N PRO A 29 7.09 7.20 -8.40
CA PRO A 29 6.57 8.56 -8.52
C PRO A 29 6.75 9.39 -7.25
N ASP A 30 6.94 8.75 -6.10
CA ASP A 30 7.19 9.40 -4.81
C ASP A 30 8.69 9.62 -4.52
N GLU A 31 9.60 9.19 -5.40
CA GLU A 31 11.04 9.32 -5.20
C GLU A 31 11.44 10.81 -5.06
N GLY A 32 12.21 11.10 -4.01
CA GLY A 32 12.67 12.47 -3.71
C GLY A 32 11.59 13.39 -3.12
N LEU A 33 10.33 12.95 -3.00
CA LEU A 33 9.30 13.73 -2.32
C LEU A 33 9.47 13.70 -0.80
N ALA A 34 9.25 14.85 -0.17
CA ALA A 34 9.22 14.94 1.28
C ALA A 34 7.82 14.60 1.82
N LEU A 35 7.77 13.87 2.93
CA LEU A 35 6.53 13.66 3.67
C LEU A 35 5.96 15.01 4.12
N ARG A 36 4.64 15.19 3.94
CA ARG A 36 3.91 16.31 4.53
C ARG A 36 4.11 16.34 6.04
N GLU A 37 4.24 17.54 6.61
CA GLU A 37 4.63 17.72 8.01
C GLU A 37 3.63 17.06 8.99
N ASP A 38 2.34 17.10 8.67
CA ASP A 38 1.26 16.47 9.43
C ASP A 38 1.40 14.94 9.46
N VAL A 39 1.72 14.33 8.32
CA VAL A 39 1.98 12.90 8.20
C VAL A 39 3.23 12.52 8.99
N ARG A 40 4.32 13.27 8.84
CA ARG A 40 5.57 13.03 9.59
C ARG A 40 5.36 13.10 11.10
N LYS A 41 4.68 14.14 11.60
CA LYS A 41 4.35 14.29 13.03
C LYS A 41 3.55 13.10 13.57
N ARG A 42 2.54 12.66 12.81
CA ARG A 42 1.72 11.51 13.19
C ARG A 42 2.54 10.22 13.25
N LEU A 43 3.41 9.98 12.27
CA LEU A 43 4.30 8.81 12.24
C LEU A 43 5.28 8.79 13.41
N LEU A 44 5.90 9.94 13.73
CA LEU A 44 6.80 10.05 14.89
C LEU A 44 6.08 9.73 16.20
N LYS A 45 4.84 10.22 16.38
CA LYS A 45 4.02 9.88 17.55
C LYS A 45 3.72 8.38 17.62
N SER A 46 3.32 7.78 16.50
CA SER A 46 3.05 6.34 16.41
C SER A 46 4.30 5.53 16.73
N LYS A 47 5.46 5.90 16.18
CA LYS A 47 6.74 5.25 16.48
C LYS A 47 7.06 5.33 17.96
N ALA A 48 6.95 6.50 18.58
CA ALA A 48 7.22 6.66 20.00
C ALA A 48 6.28 5.81 20.89
N ALA A 49 5.01 5.63 20.49
CA ALA A 49 4.08 4.74 21.19
C ALA A 49 4.52 3.28 21.10
N VAL A 50 4.91 2.82 19.91
CA VAL A 50 5.42 1.45 19.71
C VAL A 50 6.71 1.22 20.51
N ASP A 51 7.62 2.19 20.53
CA ASP A 51 8.86 2.12 21.30
C ASP A 51 8.60 2.03 22.82
N ARG A 52 7.48 2.58 23.32
CA ARG A 52 6.99 2.40 24.70
C ARG A 52 6.27 1.07 24.95
N GLY A 53 6.16 0.21 23.95
CA GLY A 53 5.48 -1.09 24.04
C GLY A 53 3.98 -1.03 23.73
N GLU A 54 3.42 0.14 23.39
CA GLU A 54 2.02 0.24 22.97
C GLU A 54 1.84 -0.52 21.66
N ARG A 55 0.77 -1.32 21.56
CA ARG A 55 0.42 -2.05 20.34
C ARG A 55 -0.71 -1.33 19.61
N GLY A 56 -0.68 -1.44 18.28
CA GLY A 56 -1.80 -1.00 17.44
C GLY A 56 -3.07 -1.82 17.71
N ARG A 57 -4.17 -1.41 17.09
CA ARG A 57 -5.41 -2.19 17.08
C ARG A 57 -5.35 -3.24 15.97
N SER A 58 -6.07 -4.33 16.14
CA SER A 58 -6.27 -5.29 15.05
C SER A 58 -6.96 -4.61 13.87
N LEU A 59 -6.58 -4.99 12.65
CA LEU A 59 -7.26 -4.54 11.44
C LEU A 59 -8.75 -4.92 11.47
N ASP A 60 -9.07 -6.12 11.95
CA ASP A 60 -10.46 -6.60 12.04
C ASP A 60 -11.32 -5.75 12.97
N ASP A 61 -10.76 -5.29 14.09
CA ASP A 61 -11.46 -4.41 15.03
C ASP A 61 -11.74 -3.04 14.42
N VAL A 62 -10.80 -2.54 13.63
CA VAL A 62 -10.92 -1.26 12.93
C VAL A 62 -11.92 -1.38 11.79
N ALA A 63 -11.86 -2.44 10.99
CA ALA A 63 -12.79 -2.71 9.89
C ALA A 63 -14.24 -2.78 10.40
N ARG A 64 -14.50 -3.59 11.45
CA ARG A 64 -15.82 -3.68 12.10
C ARG A 64 -16.34 -2.34 12.59
N ARG A 65 -15.48 -1.51 13.19
CA ARG A 65 -15.87 -0.18 13.66
C ARG A 65 -16.21 0.78 12.51
N LEU A 66 -15.52 0.64 11.37
CA LEU A 66 -15.69 1.50 10.21
C LEU A 66 -16.77 1.01 9.23
N GLY A 67 -17.32 -0.19 9.45
CA GLY A 67 -18.28 -0.80 8.54
C GLY A 67 -17.67 -1.21 7.20
N LEU A 68 -16.37 -1.52 7.20
CA LEU A 68 -15.62 -2.05 6.05
C LEU A 68 -15.63 -3.58 6.07
#